data_AF-A0A085N523-F1
#
_entry.id   AF-A0A085N523-F1
#
_cell.length_a   1.000
_cell.length_b   1.000
_cell.length_c   1.000
_cell.angle_alpha   90.00
_cell.angle_beta   90.00
_cell.angle_gamma   90.00
#
_symmetry.space_group_name_H-M   'P 1'
#
loop_
_entity.id
_entity.type
_entity.pdbx_description
1 polymer ?
#
loop_
_entity_poly.entity_id
_entity_poly.type
_entity_poly.pdbx_seq_one_letter_code
_entity_poly.pdbx_strand_id
1 'polypeptide(L)'
;MNGTAIGYVAMSSSPTKRDRAVSIATACMSLGFIAGPALQAAVSFLGYPGVVYGIIHLNLYTAPAYITILLLAVALFLTVWKFQDGNLAVAEVKAKGTFYVVPRYNRLSLLAVIWCWFSFFVVLVDMDTVSSPISMAYYSWTGEEATFYVSLMVGVGSVFSVIIYALHVVYLHKFDERRLIISGAALLLLSLLISYPYPLWLLVADGLEHGTHCPYDWCQGAPKAPLPVFILSFMLVFIGFPPVNVAVSTLYTKVIGPREQAGLQSLLTCAGSVARLICPIVTMQLFVSFKPAAVWLMTGSFALSTILVTLLCYKVLVPLQINPKLKAGQSVRYDNGIVTKY
;
A
#
# COMPACT_ATOMS: atom_id res chain seq x y z
N MET A 1 -8.65 6.13 -9.38
CA MET A 1 -7.93 6.63 -10.57
C MET A 1 -6.85 5.69 -11.11
N ASN A 2 -6.17 4.88 -10.29
CA ASN A 2 -5.00 4.12 -10.76
C ASN A 2 -5.34 2.97 -11.74
N GLY A 3 -6.37 2.18 -11.45
CA GLY A 3 -6.78 1.07 -12.34
C GLY A 3 -7.30 1.54 -13.70
N THR A 4 -7.95 2.71 -13.76
CA THR A 4 -8.46 3.29 -15.01
C THR A 4 -7.33 3.85 -15.87
N ALA A 5 -6.34 4.52 -15.28
CA ALA A 5 -5.19 5.03 -16.02
C ALA A 5 -4.33 3.89 -16.60
N ILE A 6 -4.02 2.86 -15.80
CA ILE A 6 -3.25 1.69 -16.25
C ILE A 6 -4.04 0.92 -17.32
N GLY A 7 -5.34 0.73 -17.09
CA GLY A 7 -6.23 0.10 -18.07
C GLY A 7 -6.28 0.86 -19.40
N TYR A 8 -6.40 2.19 -19.34
CA TYR A 8 -6.39 3.04 -20.52
C TYR A 8 -5.03 3.02 -21.24
N VAL A 9 -3.91 3.08 -20.51
CA VAL A 9 -2.57 2.94 -21.09
C VAL A 9 -2.41 1.58 -21.78
N ALA A 10 -2.90 0.50 -21.17
CA ALA A 10 -2.87 -0.82 -21.77
C ALA A 10 -3.66 -0.87 -23.09
N MET A 11 -4.85 -0.27 -23.13
CA MET A 11 -5.73 -0.22 -24.30
C MET A 11 -5.23 0.74 -25.39
N SER A 12 -4.51 1.79 -25.02
CA SER A 12 -3.99 2.77 -25.97
C SER A 12 -2.60 2.39 -26.51
N SER A 13 -1.97 1.38 -25.93
CA SER A 13 -0.64 0.92 -26.33
C SER A 13 -0.69 -0.20 -27.38
N SER A 14 0.23 -0.13 -28.34
CA SER A 14 0.48 -1.21 -29.29
C SER A 14 0.86 -2.52 -28.58
N PRO A 15 0.43 -3.70 -29.05
CA PRO A 15 0.69 -4.98 -28.38
C PRO A 15 2.16 -5.24 -28.05
N THR A 16 3.08 -4.86 -28.95
CA THR A 16 4.54 -5.06 -28.76
C THR A 16 5.16 -4.18 -27.67
N LYS A 17 4.51 -3.06 -27.30
CA LYS A 17 5.03 -2.10 -26.31
C LYS A 17 4.15 -2.00 -25.05
N ARG A 18 3.03 -2.72 -25.02
CA ARG A 18 2.02 -2.65 -23.95
C ARG A 18 2.62 -2.96 -22.58
N ASP A 19 3.37 -4.04 -22.46
CA ASP A 19 3.95 -4.45 -21.17
C ASP A 19 4.91 -3.38 -20.63
N ARG A 20 5.71 -2.77 -21.51
CA ARG A 20 6.60 -1.67 -21.14
C ARG A 20 5.82 -0.42 -20.72
N ALA A 21 4.76 -0.05 -21.45
CA ALA A 21 3.93 1.11 -21.12
C ALA A 21 3.20 0.94 -19.79
N VAL A 22 2.61 -0.24 -19.56
CA VAL A 22 1.93 -0.60 -18.31
C VAL A 22 2.93 -0.63 -17.14
N SER A 23 4.13 -1.16 -17.36
CA SER A 23 5.21 -1.16 -16.35
C SER A 23 5.62 0.26 -15.95
N ILE A 24 5.82 1.17 -16.92
CA ILE A 24 6.15 2.58 -16.64
C ILE A 24 5.01 3.25 -15.87
N ALA A 25 3.76 3.08 -16.28
CA ALA A 25 2.60 3.64 -15.58
C ALA A 25 2.51 3.15 -14.13
N THR A 26 2.80 1.87 -13.90
CA THR A 26 2.82 1.26 -12.56
C THR A 26 3.98 1.82 -11.73
N ALA A 27 5.16 1.98 -12.32
CA ALA A 27 6.32 2.55 -11.65
C ALA A 27 6.08 4.02 -11.23
N CYS A 28 5.49 4.85 -12.10
CA CYS A 28 5.11 6.23 -11.77
C CYS A 28 4.11 6.29 -10.60
N MET A 29 3.14 5.37 -10.55
CA MET A 29 2.20 5.26 -9.42
C MET A 29 2.92 4.93 -8.12
N SER A 30 3.81 3.93 -8.12
CA SER A 30 4.60 3.56 -6.95
C SER A 30 5.51 4.70 -6.49
N LEU A 31 6.11 5.45 -7.42
CA LEU A 31 6.89 6.65 -7.12
C LEU A 31 6.04 7.73 -6.44
N GLY A 32 4.80 7.96 -6.89
CA GLY A 32 3.91 8.94 -6.25
C GLY A 32 3.60 8.60 -4.79
N PHE A 33 3.41 7.31 -4.48
CA PHE A 33 3.18 6.84 -3.11
C PHE A 33 4.38 7.10 -2.18
N ILE A 34 5.59 7.10 -2.74
CA ILE A 34 6.85 7.32 -2.02
C ILE A 34 7.19 8.82 -1.93
N ALA A 35 6.99 9.54 -3.03
CA ALA A 35 7.35 10.96 -3.14
C ALA A 35 6.49 11.83 -2.22
N GLY A 36 5.24 11.42 -1.95
CA GLY A 36 4.34 12.13 -1.02
C GLY A 36 4.97 12.33 0.36
N PRO A 37 5.32 11.26 1.08
CA PRO A 37 5.96 11.42 2.38
C PRO A 37 7.34 12.09 2.36
N ALA A 38 8.14 11.86 1.32
CA ALA A 38 9.43 12.55 1.18
C ALA A 38 9.25 14.07 1.03
N LEU A 39 8.24 14.49 0.26
CA LEU A 39 7.85 15.88 0.11
C LEU A 39 7.30 16.45 1.42
N GLN A 40 6.49 15.68 2.16
CA GLN A 40 6.00 16.07 3.49
C GLN A 40 7.15 16.28 4.48
N ALA A 41 8.15 15.40 4.49
CA ALA A 41 9.35 15.56 5.30
C ALA A 41 10.19 16.77 4.85
N ALA A 42 10.24 17.08 3.56
CA ALA A 42 10.98 18.25 3.07
C ALA A 42 10.35 19.58 3.52
N VAL A 43 9.02 19.63 3.63
CA VAL A 43 8.32 20.84 4.12
C VAL A 43 8.15 20.86 5.64
N SER A 44 8.50 19.79 6.34
CA SER A 44 8.33 19.76 7.80
C SER A 44 9.27 20.71 8.53
N PHE A 45 10.33 21.20 7.86
CA PHE A 45 11.25 22.21 8.37
C PHE A 45 10.67 23.64 8.43
N LEU A 46 9.47 23.88 7.89
CA LEU A 46 8.83 25.22 7.92
C LEU A 46 8.35 25.65 9.32
N GLY A 47 8.27 24.72 10.28
CA GLY A 47 7.82 24.97 11.66
C GLY A 47 6.41 25.53 11.79
N TYR A 48 5.97 25.83 13.01
CA TYR A 48 4.74 26.57 13.32
C TYR A 48 5.05 27.89 14.06
N PRO A 49 4.38 29.03 13.75
CA PRO A 49 3.25 29.23 12.83
C PRO A 49 3.64 29.41 11.35
N GLY A 50 4.94 29.33 11.02
CA GLY A 50 5.46 29.46 9.66
C GLY A 50 5.31 30.86 9.07
N VAL A 51 5.10 30.95 7.75
CA VAL A 51 4.87 32.21 7.03
C VAL A 51 3.36 32.48 6.96
N VAL A 52 2.90 33.52 7.64
CA VAL A 52 1.49 33.95 7.61
C VAL A 52 1.37 35.25 6.83
N TYR A 53 0.64 35.22 5.72
CA TYR A 53 0.34 36.41 4.92
C TYR A 53 -1.15 36.44 4.56
N GLY A 54 -1.91 37.27 5.28
CA GLY A 54 -3.37 37.37 5.11
C GLY A 54 -4.07 36.04 5.38
N ILE A 55 -4.77 35.50 4.36
CA ILE A 55 -5.52 34.23 4.42
C ILE A 55 -4.59 33.02 4.19
N ILE A 56 -3.37 33.25 3.68
CA ILE A 56 -2.42 32.19 3.38
C ILE A 56 -1.55 31.95 4.61
N HIS A 57 -1.71 30.76 5.20
CA HIS A 57 -0.85 30.28 6.29
C HIS A 57 0.01 29.18 5.71
N LEU A 58 1.31 29.39 5.55
CA LEU A 58 2.25 28.40 5.05
C LEU A 58 3.13 27.91 6.20
N ASN A 59 2.79 26.73 6.74
CA ASN A 59 3.47 26.10 7.87
C ASN A 59 3.55 24.59 7.68
N LEU A 60 4.14 23.90 8.67
CA LEU A 60 4.26 22.44 8.72
C LEU A 60 2.95 21.69 8.37
N TYR A 61 1.79 22.22 8.76
CA TYR A 61 0.50 21.55 8.59
C TYR A 61 -0.16 21.84 7.22
N THR A 62 0.05 23.01 6.65
CA THR A 62 -0.63 23.46 5.42
C THR A 62 0.23 23.35 4.16
N ALA A 63 1.55 23.43 4.29
CA ALA A 63 2.48 23.37 3.16
C ALA A 63 2.33 22.08 2.33
N PRO A 64 2.20 20.87 2.91
CA PRO A 64 1.96 19.65 2.13
C PRO A 64 0.69 19.73 1.26
N ALA A 65 -0.37 20.35 1.79
CA ALA A 65 -1.65 20.50 1.08
C ALA A 65 -1.52 21.44 -0.13
N TYR A 66 -0.85 22.58 0.02
CA TYR A 66 -0.63 23.51 -1.09
C TYR A 66 0.19 22.90 -2.23
N ILE A 67 1.25 22.15 -1.91
CA ILE A 67 2.04 21.49 -2.95
C ILE A 67 1.20 20.43 -3.65
N THR A 68 0.40 19.67 -2.91
CA THR A 68 -0.51 18.67 -3.49
C THR A 68 -1.54 19.33 -4.43
N ILE A 69 -2.12 20.47 -4.05
CA ILE A 69 -3.03 21.25 -4.89
C ILE A 69 -2.32 21.70 -6.18
N LEU A 70 -1.09 22.21 -6.08
CA LEU A 70 -0.30 22.62 -7.24
C LEU A 70 -0.02 21.43 -8.19
N LEU A 71 0.40 20.29 -7.65
CA LEU A 71 0.64 19.08 -8.43
C LEU A 71 -0.64 18.58 -9.13
N LEU A 72 -1.78 18.65 -8.44
CA LEU A 72 -3.08 18.32 -9.03
C LEU A 72 -3.46 19.30 -10.15
N ALA A 73 -3.23 20.59 -9.97
CA ALA A 73 -3.47 21.59 -11.01
C ALA A 73 -2.61 21.36 -12.25
N VAL A 74 -1.32 21.02 -12.07
CA VAL A 74 -0.42 20.64 -13.17
C VAL A 74 -0.89 19.37 -13.85
N ALA A 75 -1.27 18.33 -13.09
CA ALA A 75 -1.77 17.08 -13.65
C ALA A 75 -3.07 17.29 -14.45
N LEU A 76 -3.98 18.14 -13.95
CA LEU A 76 -5.21 18.51 -14.65
C LEU A 76 -4.91 19.29 -15.93
N PHE A 77 -3.99 20.26 -15.87
CA PHE A 77 -3.56 21.02 -17.05
C PHE A 77 -2.99 20.10 -18.13
N LEU A 78 -2.08 19.19 -17.78
CA LEU A 78 -1.52 18.21 -18.70
C LEU A 78 -2.62 17.29 -19.27
N THR A 79 -3.57 16.88 -18.45
CA THR A 79 -4.68 16.01 -18.88
C THR A 79 -5.62 16.74 -19.84
N VAL A 80 -5.93 18.02 -19.62
CA VAL A 80 -6.85 18.76 -20.51
C VAL A 80 -6.16 19.16 -21.83
N TRP A 81 -4.89 19.56 -21.78
CA TRP A 81 -4.22 20.20 -22.92
C TRP A 81 -3.25 19.30 -23.70
N LYS A 82 -2.74 18.24 -23.09
CA LYS A 82 -1.74 17.34 -23.70
C LYS A 82 -2.23 15.91 -23.89
N PHE A 83 -3.32 15.51 -23.23
CA PHE A 83 -3.90 14.20 -23.43
C PHE A 83 -4.50 14.10 -24.83
N GLN A 84 -4.06 13.11 -25.59
CA GLN A 84 -4.61 12.77 -26.89
C GLN A 84 -5.21 11.37 -26.80
N ASP A 85 -6.49 11.24 -27.14
CA ASP A 85 -7.18 9.96 -27.04
C ASP A 85 -6.70 9.00 -28.13
N GLY A 86 -6.02 7.92 -27.72
CA GLY A 86 -5.47 6.90 -28.60
C GLY A 86 -6.26 5.61 -28.51
N ASN A 87 -7.46 5.54 -29.10
CA ASN A 87 -8.32 4.34 -29.07
C ASN A 87 -7.84 3.19 -30.01
N LEU A 88 -6.55 2.86 -29.98
CA LEU A 88 -5.91 1.91 -30.89
C LEU A 88 -6.37 0.46 -30.65
N ALA A 89 -6.48 -0.02 -29.40
CA ALA A 89 -6.89 -1.42 -29.16
C ALA A 89 -8.38 -1.68 -29.41
N VAL A 90 -9.26 -0.70 -29.17
CA VAL A 90 -10.71 -0.86 -29.45
C VAL A 90 -10.94 -0.97 -30.96
N ALA A 91 -10.23 -0.18 -31.77
CA ALA A 91 -10.27 -0.29 -33.22
C ALA A 91 -9.76 -1.66 -33.71
N GLU A 92 -8.71 -2.21 -33.08
CA GLU A 92 -8.10 -3.49 -33.50
C GLU A 92 -8.93 -4.73 -33.10
N VAL A 93 -9.54 -4.73 -31.90
CA VAL A 93 -10.45 -5.81 -31.45
C VAL A 93 -11.71 -5.86 -32.31
N LYS A 94 -12.25 -4.69 -32.68
CA LYS A 94 -13.39 -4.59 -33.60
C LYS A 94 -13.03 -5.06 -35.03
N ALA A 95 -11.77 -4.87 -35.45
CA ALA A 95 -11.28 -5.26 -36.77
C ALA A 95 -10.95 -6.76 -36.90
N LYS A 96 -10.49 -7.45 -35.83
CA LYS A 96 -10.02 -8.84 -35.92
C LYS A 96 -11.08 -9.91 -35.63
N GLY A 97 -12.27 -9.56 -35.16
CA GLY A 97 -13.42 -10.48 -35.00
C GLY A 97 -13.15 -11.75 -34.17
N THR A 98 -12.05 -11.79 -33.41
CA THR A 98 -11.55 -13.00 -32.74
C THR A 98 -12.05 -13.02 -31.31
N PHE A 99 -13.06 -13.85 -31.05
CA PHE A 99 -13.53 -14.13 -29.70
C PHE A 99 -12.52 -15.03 -28.98
N TYR A 100 -11.73 -14.43 -28.09
CA TYR A 100 -10.87 -15.17 -27.16
C TYR A 100 -11.71 -15.65 -25.98
N VAL A 101 -11.90 -16.97 -25.88
CA VAL A 101 -12.53 -17.55 -24.69
C VAL A 101 -11.48 -17.58 -23.58
N VAL A 102 -11.72 -16.95 -22.44
CA VAL A 102 -10.80 -17.05 -21.29
C VAL A 102 -11.43 -17.97 -20.23
N PRO A 103 -10.74 -19.05 -19.79
CA PRO A 103 -11.25 -19.97 -18.77
C PRO A 103 -11.62 -19.25 -17.49
N ARG A 104 -12.73 -19.61 -16.84
CA ARG A 104 -13.20 -18.96 -15.60
C ARG A 104 -12.12 -19.04 -14.52
N TYR A 105 -11.84 -17.92 -13.86
CA TYR A 105 -10.90 -17.87 -12.74
C TYR A 105 -11.55 -18.44 -11.48
N ASN A 106 -10.73 -18.88 -10.53
CA ASN A 106 -11.22 -19.34 -9.23
C ASN A 106 -11.62 -18.13 -8.37
N ARG A 107 -12.91 -18.05 -8.01
CA ARG A 107 -13.45 -16.97 -7.17
C ARG A 107 -12.82 -16.94 -5.78
N LEU A 108 -12.46 -18.10 -5.22
CA LEU A 108 -11.81 -18.18 -3.91
C LEU A 108 -10.43 -17.51 -3.94
N SER A 109 -9.63 -17.76 -4.98
CA SER A 109 -8.33 -17.10 -5.17
C SER A 109 -8.49 -15.59 -5.29
N LEU A 110 -9.50 -15.13 -6.03
CA LEU A 110 -9.78 -13.71 -6.19
C LEU A 110 -10.11 -13.05 -4.83
N LEU A 111 -11.02 -13.64 -4.06
CA LEU A 111 -11.42 -13.14 -2.76
C LEU A 111 -10.26 -13.17 -1.76
N ALA A 112 -9.44 -14.23 -1.77
CA ALA A 112 -8.27 -14.33 -0.92
C ALA A 112 -7.25 -13.20 -1.19
N VAL A 113 -6.99 -12.89 -2.46
CA VAL A 113 -6.07 -11.81 -2.84
C VAL A 113 -6.64 -10.43 -2.49
N ILE A 114 -7.95 -10.21 -2.69
CA ILE A 114 -8.62 -8.96 -2.28
C ILE A 114 -8.56 -8.79 -0.77
N TRP A 115 -8.79 -9.86 0.00
CA TRP A 115 -8.66 -9.84 1.46
C TRP A 115 -7.23 -9.52 1.88
N CYS A 116 -6.22 -10.18 1.31
CA CYS A 116 -4.82 -9.89 1.60
C CYS A 116 -4.48 -8.42 1.34
N TRP A 117 -5.00 -7.85 0.25
CA TRP A 117 -4.83 -6.43 -0.07
C TRP A 117 -5.50 -5.50 0.95
N PHE A 118 -6.74 -5.80 1.32
CA PHE A 118 -7.48 -5.06 2.33
C PHE A 118 -6.75 -5.08 3.68
N SER A 119 -6.46 -6.27 4.20
CA SER A 119 -5.79 -6.47 5.50
C SER A 119 -4.41 -5.82 5.55
N PHE A 120 -3.67 -5.90 4.46
CA PHE A 120 -2.36 -5.25 4.35
C PHE A 120 -2.44 -3.72 4.43
N PHE A 121 -3.42 -3.10 3.78
CA PHE A 121 -3.63 -1.66 3.90
C PHE A 121 -4.17 -1.24 5.26
N VAL A 122 -4.96 -2.07 5.93
CA VAL A 122 -5.32 -1.85 7.34
C VAL A 122 -4.05 -1.76 8.19
N VAL A 123 -3.15 -2.76 8.11
CA VAL A 123 -1.90 -2.77 8.90
C VAL A 123 -1.04 -1.52 8.69
N LEU A 124 -0.87 -1.10 7.44
CA LEU A 124 -0.08 0.10 7.12
C LEU A 124 -0.70 1.37 7.69
N VAL A 125 -2.00 1.57 7.47
CA VAL A 125 -2.71 2.80 7.85
C VAL A 125 -2.84 2.91 9.36
N ASP A 126 -3.08 1.79 10.02
CA ASP A 126 -3.20 1.71 11.47
C ASP A 126 -1.92 2.23 12.15
N MET A 127 -0.76 1.74 11.69
CA MET A 127 0.55 2.19 12.19
C MET A 127 0.80 3.68 11.96
N ASP A 128 0.50 4.17 10.76
CA ASP A 128 0.66 5.59 10.43
C ASP A 128 -0.26 6.49 11.28
N THR A 129 -1.50 6.04 11.48
CA THR A 129 -2.53 6.78 12.23
C THR A 129 -2.16 6.94 13.71
N VAL A 130 -1.65 5.89 14.35
CA VAL A 130 -1.39 5.91 15.80
C VAL A 130 0.01 6.44 16.14
N SER A 131 0.92 6.52 15.18
CA SER A 131 2.30 6.97 15.43
C SER A 131 2.37 8.36 16.06
N SER A 132 1.57 9.31 15.59
CA SER A 132 1.52 10.67 16.17
C SER A 132 1.00 10.69 17.61
N PRO A 133 -0.21 10.18 17.92
CA PRO A 133 -0.74 10.21 19.28
C PRO A 133 0.06 9.33 20.26
N ILE A 134 0.65 8.21 19.83
CA ILE A 134 1.60 7.44 20.66
C ILE A 134 2.81 8.28 21.01
N SER A 135 3.38 8.99 20.04
CA SER A 135 4.60 9.76 20.28
C SER A 135 4.35 10.88 21.30
N MET A 136 3.19 11.53 21.22
CA MET A 136 2.75 12.51 22.22
C MET A 136 2.52 11.88 23.59
N ALA A 137 1.88 10.70 23.65
CA ALA A 137 1.53 10.04 24.91
C ALA A 137 2.73 9.38 25.62
N TYR A 138 3.60 8.70 24.87
CA TYR A 138 4.71 7.90 25.42
C TYR A 138 6.00 8.71 25.58
N TYR A 139 6.32 9.56 24.61
CA TYR A 139 7.58 10.33 24.59
C TYR A 139 7.40 11.80 24.97
N SER A 140 6.17 12.20 25.32
CA SER A 140 5.86 13.56 25.76
C SER A 140 6.17 14.62 24.71
N TRP A 141 6.21 14.22 23.43
CA TRP A 141 6.44 15.14 22.32
C TRP A 141 5.26 16.09 22.18
N THR A 142 5.56 17.36 21.88
CA THR A 142 4.55 18.33 21.45
C THR A 142 3.92 17.89 20.13
N GLY A 143 2.75 18.45 19.79
CA GLY A 143 2.10 18.15 18.50
C GLY A 143 2.97 18.54 17.29
N GLU A 144 3.81 19.56 17.44
CA GLU A 144 4.78 19.97 16.41
C GLU A 144 5.92 18.95 16.28
N GLU A 145 6.56 18.57 17.39
CA GLU A 145 7.63 17.57 17.40
C GLU A 145 7.15 16.22 16.88
N ALA A 146 5.97 15.76 17.32
CA ALA A 146 5.39 14.51 16.85
C ALA A 146 5.17 14.51 15.34
N THR A 147 4.61 15.60 14.81
CA THR A 147 4.39 15.73 13.37
C THR A 147 5.72 15.75 12.61
N PHE A 148 6.72 16.47 13.13
CA PHE A 148 8.05 16.57 12.51
C PHE A 148 8.77 15.22 12.47
N TYR A 149 8.90 14.54 13.62
CA TYR A 149 9.63 13.28 13.73
C TYR A 149 8.92 12.13 13.02
N VAL A 150 7.59 12.03 13.11
CA VAL A 150 6.83 11.03 12.35
C VAL A 150 7.01 11.27 10.86
N SER A 151 6.91 12.51 10.37
CA SER A 151 7.13 12.82 8.96
C SER A 151 8.55 12.45 8.51
N LEU A 152 9.56 12.69 9.34
CA LEU A 152 10.94 12.28 9.08
C LEU A 152 11.07 10.76 9.01
N MET A 153 10.47 10.03 9.95
CA MET A 153 10.46 8.57 9.99
C MET A 153 9.78 8.00 8.73
N VAL A 154 8.61 8.52 8.33
CA VAL A 154 7.91 8.08 7.11
C VAL A 154 8.76 8.41 5.87
N GLY A 155 9.41 9.58 5.83
CA GLY A 155 10.32 9.96 4.75
C GLY A 155 11.49 8.99 4.59
N VAL A 156 12.19 8.67 5.69
CA VAL A 156 13.29 7.69 5.69
C VAL A 156 12.79 6.28 5.34
N GLY A 157 11.66 5.86 5.92
CA GLY A 157 11.01 4.59 5.60
C GLY A 157 10.67 4.48 4.10
N SER A 158 10.19 5.56 3.50
CA SER A 158 9.88 5.60 2.06
C SER A 158 11.11 5.40 1.19
N VAL A 159 12.28 5.92 1.58
CA VAL A 159 13.56 5.64 0.90
C VAL A 159 13.90 4.15 0.96
N PHE A 160 13.76 3.51 2.12
CA PHE A 160 13.93 2.06 2.22
C PHE A 160 12.93 1.31 1.32
N SER A 161 11.67 1.75 1.27
CA SER A 161 10.67 1.16 0.38
C SER A 161 11.11 1.22 -1.10
N VAL A 162 11.66 2.34 -1.57
CA VAL A 162 12.20 2.48 -2.94
C VAL A 162 13.29 1.47 -3.21
N ILE A 163 14.24 1.32 -2.28
CA ILE A 163 15.35 0.38 -2.41
C ILE A 163 14.80 -1.05 -2.53
N ILE A 164 13.84 -1.43 -1.69
CA ILE A 164 13.22 -2.77 -1.78
C ILE A 164 12.45 -2.95 -3.09
N TYR A 165 11.76 -1.92 -3.60
CA TYR A 165 11.13 -1.98 -4.93
C TYR A 165 12.16 -2.20 -6.05
N ALA A 166 13.29 -1.48 -6.02
CA ALA A 166 14.37 -1.66 -6.98
C ALA A 166 14.96 -3.08 -6.89
N LEU A 167 15.21 -3.57 -5.67
CA LEU A 167 15.63 -4.96 -5.42
C LEU A 167 14.59 -5.97 -5.89
N HIS A 168 13.29 -5.64 -5.82
CA HIS A 168 12.25 -6.49 -6.35
C HIS A 168 12.35 -6.63 -7.87
N VAL A 169 12.48 -5.52 -8.59
CA VAL A 169 12.65 -5.52 -10.05
C VAL A 169 13.88 -6.33 -10.46
N VAL A 170 15.00 -6.23 -9.74
CA VAL A 170 16.25 -6.93 -10.11
C VAL A 170 16.27 -8.39 -9.66
N TYR A 171 15.80 -8.70 -8.44
CA TYR A 171 16.03 -9.99 -7.79
C TYR A 171 14.75 -10.65 -7.26
N LEU A 172 13.90 -9.92 -6.52
CA LEU A 172 12.77 -10.56 -5.84
C LEU A 172 11.65 -11.02 -6.78
N HIS A 173 11.56 -10.50 -8.01
CA HIS A 173 10.61 -10.96 -9.02
C HIS A 173 10.74 -12.45 -9.36
N LYS A 174 11.90 -13.07 -9.05
CA LYS A 174 12.15 -14.51 -9.26
C LYS A 174 11.47 -15.38 -8.20
N PHE A 175 11.13 -14.80 -7.05
CA PHE A 175 10.45 -15.53 -6.00
C PHE A 175 8.96 -15.61 -6.29
N ASP A 176 8.36 -16.72 -5.84
CA ASP A 176 6.92 -16.92 -5.89
C ASP A 176 6.20 -15.83 -5.09
N GLU A 177 5.19 -15.20 -5.70
CA GLU A 177 4.43 -14.12 -5.08
C GLU A 177 3.87 -14.54 -3.71
N ARG A 178 3.43 -15.80 -3.56
CA ARG A 178 2.89 -16.29 -2.29
C ARG A 178 3.92 -16.25 -1.17
N ARG A 179 5.17 -16.60 -1.48
CA ARG A 179 6.27 -16.57 -0.50
C ARG A 179 6.62 -15.14 -0.13
N LEU A 180 6.59 -14.22 -1.10
CA LEU A 180 6.79 -12.79 -0.85
C LEU A 180 5.69 -12.22 0.06
N ILE A 181 4.42 -12.55 -0.19
CA ILE A 181 3.28 -12.15 0.67
C ILE A 181 3.49 -12.64 2.10
N ILE A 182 3.80 -13.93 2.28
CA ILE A 182 4.03 -14.51 3.61
C ILE A 182 5.23 -13.85 4.29
N SER A 183 6.35 -13.68 3.58
CA SER A 183 7.57 -13.10 4.16
C SER A 183 7.37 -11.64 4.59
N GLY A 184 6.70 -10.83 3.78
CA GLY A 184 6.43 -9.44 4.11
C GLY A 184 5.38 -9.30 5.20
N ALA A 185 4.31 -10.12 5.19
CA ALA A 185 3.33 -10.16 6.27
C ALA A 185 3.94 -10.65 7.60
N ALA A 186 4.87 -11.60 7.56
CA ALA A 186 5.63 -12.02 8.74
C ALA A 186 6.54 -10.91 9.26
N LEU A 187 7.17 -10.13 8.39
CA LEU A 187 7.98 -8.98 8.78
C LEU A 187 7.12 -7.87 9.43
N LEU A 188 5.93 -7.63 8.89
CA LEU A 188 4.94 -6.71 9.48
C LEU A 188 4.43 -7.20 10.85
N LEU A 189 4.21 -8.51 10.98
CA LEU A 189 3.82 -9.09 12.27
C LEU A 189 4.98 -9.00 13.28
N LEU A 190 6.22 -9.21 12.83
CA LEU A 190 7.41 -9.06 13.66
C LEU A 190 7.58 -7.61 14.13
N SER A 191 7.40 -6.62 13.25
CA SER A 191 7.46 -5.20 13.64
C SER A 191 6.39 -4.85 14.66
N LEU A 192 5.18 -5.39 14.49
CA LEU A 192 4.08 -5.25 15.46
C LEU A 192 4.45 -5.83 16.83
N LEU A 193 5.01 -7.03 16.87
CA LEU A 193 5.43 -7.67 18.11
C LEU A 193 6.54 -6.87 18.81
N ILE A 194 7.54 -6.40 18.06
CA ILE A 194 8.65 -5.61 18.61
C ILE A 194 8.15 -4.26 19.18
N SER A 195 7.23 -3.60 18.47
CA SER A 195 6.67 -2.31 18.88
C SER A 195 5.69 -2.40 20.05
N TYR A 196 5.24 -3.59 20.41
CA TYR A 196 4.23 -3.76 21.45
C TYR A 196 4.78 -3.27 22.80
N PRO A 197 4.01 -2.44 23.54
CA PRO A 197 4.41 -1.97 24.85
C PRO A 197 4.31 -3.09 25.89
N TYR A 198 5.26 -4.02 25.91
CA TYR A 198 5.39 -5.02 26.95
C TYR A 198 5.64 -4.40 28.33
N PRO A 199 5.10 -4.99 29.42
CA PRO A 199 5.41 -4.57 30.79
C PRO A 199 6.91 -4.55 31.10
N LEU A 200 7.68 -5.45 30.49
CA LEU A 200 9.14 -5.54 30.66
C LEU A 200 9.86 -4.25 30.24
N TRP A 201 9.30 -3.49 29.29
CA TRP A 201 9.92 -2.24 28.87
C TRP A 201 9.95 -1.18 29.97
N LEU A 202 9.08 -1.26 30.97
CA LEU A 202 9.12 -0.35 32.12
C LEU A 202 10.46 -0.43 32.87
N LEU A 203 11.05 -1.63 32.96
CA LEU A 203 12.35 -1.85 33.62
C LEU A 203 13.54 -1.35 32.80
N VAL A 204 13.35 -1.20 31.48
CA VAL A 204 14.38 -0.72 30.55
C VAL A 204 14.25 0.79 30.33
N ALA A 205 13.04 1.32 30.47
CA ALA A 205 12.70 2.72 30.30
C ALA A 205 12.79 3.53 31.62
N ASP A 206 13.43 2.98 32.66
CA ASP A 206 13.68 3.65 33.95
C ASP A 206 14.21 5.07 33.70
N GLY A 207 13.37 6.08 34.01
CA GLY A 207 13.69 7.50 33.84
C GLY A 207 12.87 8.27 32.80
N LEU A 208 12.04 7.64 31.96
CA LEU A 208 11.06 8.39 31.15
C LEU A 208 9.84 8.75 32.00
N GLU A 209 9.86 9.96 32.59
CA GLU A 209 8.67 10.58 33.20
C GLU A 209 7.45 10.37 32.28
N HIS A 210 6.33 9.92 32.86
CA HIS A 210 5.06 9.97 32.14
C HIS A 210 4.83 11.40 31.71
N GLY A 211 4.55 11.59 30.42
CA GLY A 211 4.32 12.93 29.90
C GLY A 211 3.28 13.62 30.74
N THR A 212 3.67 14.77 31.30
CA THR A 212 2.81 15.65 32.10
C THR A 212 1.57 16.11 31.31
N HIS A 213 1.55 15.83 30.00
CA HIS A 213 0.56 16.25 29.01
C HIS A 213 -0.13 15.07 28.29
N CYS A 214 -0.36 13.93 28.96
CA CYS A 214 -1.13 12.87 28.33
C CYS A 214 -2.65 13.09 28.50
N PRO A 215 -3.42 13.30 27.41
CA PRO A 215 -4.85 13.63 27.50
C PRO A 215 -5.74 12.39 27.66
N TYR A 216 -5.17 11.19 27.84
CA TYR A 216 -5.91 9.93 27.85
C TYR A 216 -5.90 9.24 29.22
N ASP A 217 -7.04 8.71 29.63
CA ASP A 217 -7.24 8.08 30.95
C ASP A 217 -6.33 6.86 31.18
N TRP A 218 -6.00 6.12 30.12
CA TRP A 218 -5.17 4.91 30.21
C TRP A 218 -3.66 5.19 30.31
N CYS A 219 -3.25 6.45 30.25
CA CYS A 219 -1.86 6.81 30.08
C CYS A 219 -1.03 6.66 31.36
N GLN A 220 -1.65 6.79 32.53
CA GLN A 220 -0.96 6.64 33.81
C GLN A 220 -0.56 5.17 34.04
N GLY A 221 0.75 4.89 34.02
CA GLY A 221 1.30 3.55 34.28
C GLY A 221 1.25 2.60 33.07
N ALA A 222 1.01 3.11 31.87
CA ALA A 222 1.09 2.31 30.66
C ALA A 222 2.55 1.95 30.34
N PRO A 223 2.88 0.69 29.99
CA PRO A 223 4.19 0.35 29.46
C PRO A 223 4.48 1.16 28.19
N LYS A 224 5.75 1.55 28.01
CA LYS A 224 6.22 2.33 26.88
C LYS A 224 7.32 1.58 26.16
N ALA A 225 7.26 1.45 24.84
CA ALA A 225 8.38 0.93 24.08
C ALA A 225 9.52 1.97 24.04
N PRO A 226 10.80 1.59 24.24
CA PRO A 226 11.92 2.50 24.10
C PRO A 226 11.96 3.13 22.70
N LEU A 227 12.33 4.41 22.60
CA LEU A 227 12.32 5.15 21.34
C LEU A 227 13.10 4.46 20.20
N PRO A 228 14.31 3.88 20.41
CA PRO A 228 15.00 3.16 19.34
C PRO A 228 14.25 1.93 18.82
N VAL A 229 13.52 1.24 19.71
CA VAL A 229 12.71 0.07 19.37
C VAL A 229 11.50 0.50 18.53
N PHE A 230 10.85 1.60 18.92
CA PHE A 230 9.76 2.19 18.15
C PHE A 230 10.22 2.60 16.74
N ILE A 231 11.33 3.34 16.63
CA ILE A 231 11.90 3.73 15.32
C ILE A 231 12.23 2.51 14.47
N LEU A 232 12.91 1.50 15.04
CA LEU A 232 13.25 0.27 14.33
C LEU A 232 11.99 -0.45 13.82
N SER A 233 10.98 -0.61 14.69
CA SER A 233 9.72 -1.26 14.32
C SER A 233 9.01 -0.52 13.18
N PHE A 234 9.02 0.82 13.21
CA PHE A 234 8.45 1.65 12.17
C PHE A 234 9.19 1.44 10.84
N MET A 235 10.53 1.42 10.83
CA MET A 235 11.31 1.14 9.63
C MET A 235 11.03 -0.25 9.05
N LEU A 236 10.87 -1.27 9.90
CA LEU A 236 10.55 -2.63 9.45
C LEU A 236 9.22 -2.70 8.70
N VAL A 237 8.23 -1.87 9.06
CA VAL A 237 6.95 -1.77 8.33
C VAL A 237 7.18 -1.34 6.88
N PHE A 238 8.00 -0.31 6.66
CA PHE A 238 8.32 0.19 5.32
C PHE A 238 9.21 -0.76 4.49
N ILE A 239 9.95 -1.67 5.14
CA ILE A 239 10.69 -2.73 4.45
C ILE A 239 9.76 -3.89 4.07
N GLY A 240 8.81 -4.25 4.95
CA GLY A 240 7.84 -5.32 4.69
C GLY A 240 6.76 -4.95 3.69
N PHE A 241 6.47 -3.66 3.52
CA PHE A 241 5.39 -3.17 2.66
C PHE A 241 5.61 -3.47 1.15
N PRO A 242 6.72 -3.04 0.50
CA PRO A 242 6.91 -3.22 -0.93
C PRO A 242 6.72 -4.66 -1.46
N PRO A 243 7.31 -5.72 -0.85
CA PRO A 243 7.20 -7.06 -1.40
C PRO A 243 5.77 -7.59 -1.37
N VAL A 244 5.00 -7.28 -0.33
CA VAL A 244 3.57 -7.67 -0.27
C VAL A 244 2.78 -6.90 -1.31
N ASN A 245 2.99 -5.57 -1.42
CA ASN A 245 2.26 -4.73 -2.38
C ASN A 245 2.47 -5.23 -3.82
N VAL A 246 3.71 -5.49 -4.24
CA VAL A 246 3.96 -6.01 -5.59
C VAL A 246 3.41 -7.42 -5.76
N ALA A 247 3.62 -8.30 -4.78
CA ALA A 247 3.23 -9.69 -4.90
C ALA A 247 1.71 -9.87 -4.94
N VAL A 248 0.94 -9.17 -4.11
CA VAL A 248 -0.54 -9.23 -4.13
C VAL A 248 -1.08 -8.68 -5.45
N SER A 249 -0.59 -7.53 -5.92
CA SER A 249 -1.04 -6.96 -7.20
C SER A 249 -0.67 -7.86 -8.39
N THR A 250 0.53 -8.43 -8.39
CA THR A 250 0.97 -9.36 -9.45
C THR A 250 0.16 -10.65 -9.43
N LEU A 251 -0.05 -11.23 -8.25
CA LEU A 251 -0.84 -12.45 -8.08
C LEU A 251 -2.30 -12.23 -8.51
N TYR A 252 -2.88 -11.07 -8.22
CA TYR A 252 -4.22 -10.69 -8.66
C TYR A 252 -4.36 -10.77 -10.18
N THR A 253 -3.45 -10.12 -10.91
CA THR A 253 -3.46 -10.13 -12.38
C THR A 253 -3.23 -11.54 -12.95
N LYS A 254 -2.32 -12.32 -12.35
CA LYS A 254 -2.03 -13.71 -12.75
C LYS A 254 -3.22 -14.64 -12.53
N VAL A 255 -3.99 -14.49 -11.45
CA VAL A 255 -5.18 -15.30 -11.15
C VAL A 255 -6.32 -15.01 -12.14
N ILE A 256 -6.49 -13.75 -12.54
CA ILE A 256 -7.54 -13.33 -13.48
C ILE A 256 -7.20 -13.73 -14.92
N GLY A 257 -5.92 -13.67 -15.28
CA GLY A 257 -5.44 -13.93 -16.64
C GLY A 257 -5.67 -12.76 -17.60
N PRO A 258 -5.65 -13.01 -18.93
CA PRO A 258 -5.59 -11.98 -19.98
C PRO A 258 -6.93 -11.29 -20.30
N ARG A 259 -7.76 -11.03 -19.29
CA ARG A 259 -9.07 -10.34 -19.45
C ARG A 259 -8.90 -8.82 -19.47
N GLU A 260 -9.99 -8.08 -19.66
CA GLU A 260 -10.03 -6.65 -19.38
C GLU A 260 -9.68 -6.37 -17.90
N GLN A 261 -8.43 -5.99 -17.66
CA GLN A 261 -7.88 -5.84 -16.29
C GLN A 261 -8.35 -4.56 -15.60
N ALA A 262 -8.82 -3.56 -16.34
CA ALA A 262 -9.16 -2.24 -15.79
C ALA A 262 -10.22 -2.32 -14.68
N GLY A 263 -11.35 -2.98 -14.95
CA GLY A 263 -12.45 -3.12 -13.99
C GLY A 263 -12.05 -3.93 -12.75
N LEU A 264 -11.37 -5.06 -12.94
CA LEU A 264 -10.95 -5.92 -11.83
C LEU A 264 -9.84 -5.26 -10.98
N GLN A 265 -8.85 -4.62 -11.60
CA GLN A 265 -7.82 -3.88 -10.86
C GLN A 265 -8.43 -2.71 -10.06
N SER A 266 -9.49 -2.09 -10.59
CA SER A 266 -10.24 -1.07 -9.84
C SER A 266 -10.93 -1.65 -8.60
N LEU A 267 -11.43 -2.88 -8.65
CA LEU A 267 -12.01 -3.56 -7.47
C LEU A 267 -10.96 -3.81 -6.39
N LEU A 268 -9.77 -4.30 -6.76
CA LEU A 268 -8.65 -4.47 -5.83
C LEU A 268 -8.27 -3.12 -5.19
N THR A 269 -8.13 -2.08 -6.01
CA THR A 269 -7.81 -0.73 -5.54
C THR A 269 -8.90 -0.16 -4.63
N CYS A 270 -10.17 -0.43 -4.92
CA CYS A 270 -11.31 -0.03 -4.11
C CYS A 270 -11.22 -0.64 -2.71
N ALA A 271 -10.95 -1.95 -2.59
CA ALA A 271 -10.77 -2.61 -1.30
C ALA A 271 -9.68 -1.93 -0.45
N GLY A 272 -8.53 -1.61 -1.05
CA GLY A 272 -7.47 -0.88 -0.35
C GLY A 272 -7.84 0.56 0.01
N SER A 273 -8.76 1.18 -0.72
CA SER A 273 -9.25 2.54 -0.42
C SER A 273 -10.27 2.52 0.72
N VAL A 274 -11.14 1.50 0.75
CA VAL A 274 -12.07 1.26 1.86
C VAL A 274 -11.30 1.03 3.16
N ALA A 275 -10.23 0.24 3.12
CA ALA A 275 -9.34 0.05 4.28
C ALA A 275 -8.80 1.40 4.81
N ARG A 276 -8.28 2.27 3.93
CA ARG A 276 -7.76 3.60 4.30
C ARG A 276 -8.81 4.55 4.85
N LEU A 277 -10.07 4.40 4.44
CA LEU A 277 -11.17 5.24 4.91
C LEU A 277 -11.65 4.80 6.30
N ILE A 278 -11.86 3.51 6.50
CA ILE A 278 -12.48 2.96 7.72
C ILE A 278 -11.46 2.79 8.84
N CYS A 279 -10.23 2.38 8.51
CA CYS A 279 -9.22 2.03 9.51
C CYS A 279 -8.94 3.16 10.49
N PRO A 280 -8.62 4.42 10.08
CA PRO A 280 -8.27 5.47 11.03
C PRO A 280 -9.36 5.76 12.06
N ILE A 281 -10.63 5.66 11.63
CA ILE A 281 -11.79 5.87 12.50
C ILE A 281 -11.85 4.78 13.58
N VAL A 282 -11.79 3.51 13.17
CA VAL A 282 -11.85 2.37 14.10
C VAL A 282 -10.64 2.37 15.03
N THR A 283 -9.46 2.57 14.46
CA THR A 283 -8.19 2.70 15.18
C THR A 283 -8.24 3.75 16.27
N MET A 284 -8.68 4.97 15.95
CA MET A 284 -8.72 6.06 16.93
C MET A 284 -9.76 5.80 18.02
N GLN A 285 -10.91 5.19 17.70
CA GLN A 285 -11.89 4.79 18.70
C GLN A 285 -11.34 3.73 19.67
N LEU A 286 -10.62 2.74 19.15
CA LEU A 286 -9.94 1.73 19.97
C LEU A 286 -8.83 2.35 20.82
N PHE A 287 -8.03 3.25 20.22
CA PHE A 287 -6.93 3.92 20.89
C PHE A 287 -7.40 4.75 22.09
N VAL A 288 -8.48 5.52 21.94
CA VAL A 288 -9.04 6.33 23.03
C VAL A 288 -9.73 5.46 24.09
N SER A 289 -10.51 4.46 23.67
CA SER A 289 -11.44 3.76 24.59
C SER A 289 -10.88 2.49 25.24
N PHE A 290 -10.00 1.75 24.56
CA PHE A 290 -9.60 0.38 24.95
C PHE A 290 -8.09 0.21 25.15
N LYS A 291 -7.36 1.31 25.33
CA LYS A 291 -5.90 1.38 25.47
C LYS A 291 -5.16 1.06 24.16
N PRO A 292 -3.88 1.46 24.03
CA PRO A 292 -3.07 1.19 22.85
C PRO A 292 -3.00 -0.31 22.51
N ALA A 293 -2.95 -1.20 23.50
CA ALA A 293 -2.91 -2.65 23.27
C ALA A 293 -4.04 -3.19 22.37
N ALA A 294 -5.24 -2.61 22.42
CA ALA A 294 -6.36 -3.00 21.56
C ALA A 294 -6.09 -2.73 20.07
N VAL A 295 -5.39 -1.64 19.78
CA VAL A 295 -4.95 -1.32 18.40
C VAL A 295 -3.99 -2.41 17.91
N TRP A 296 -2.94 -2.74 18.67
CA TRP A 296 -1.96 -3.76 18.25
C TRP A 296 -2.59 -5.14 18.07
N LEU A 297 -3.59 -5.50 18.89
CA LEU A 297 -4.35 -6.74 18.72
C LEU A 297 -5.14 -6.72 17.41
N MET A 298 -5.81 -5.61 17.10
CA MET A 298 -6.50 -5.44 15.82
C MET A 298 -5.51 -5.54 14.66
N THR A 299 -4.43 -4.75 14.65
CA THR A 299 -3.42 -4.76 13.58
C THR A 299 -2.79 -6.15 13.42
N GLY A 300 -2.42 -6.78 14.54
CA GLY A 300 -1.85 -8.12 14.60
C GLY A 300 -2.80 -9.18 14.04
N SER A 301 -4.09 -9.07 14.32
CA SER A 301 -5.11 -9.98 13.76
C SER A 301 -5.20 -9.87 12.23
N PHE A 302 -5.12 -8.66 11.66
CA PHE A 302 -5.12 -8.46 10.21
C PHE A 302 -3.84 -8.98 9.55
N ALA A 303 -2.67 -8.71 10.15
CA ALA A 303 -1.39 -9.26 9.69
C ALA A 303 -1.40 -10.80 9.71
N LEU A 304 -1.87 -11.40 10.81
CA LEU A 304 -1.99 -12.85 10.94
C LEU A 304 -3.01 -13.44 9.96
N SER A 305 -4.15 -12.75 9.74
CA SER A 305 -5.15 -13.19 8.76
C SER A 305 -4.59 -13.25 7.34
N THR A 306 -3.68 -12.34 6.99
CA THR A 306 -3.02 -12.33 5.68
C THR A 306 -2.15 -13.56 5.49
N ILE A 307 -1.38 -13.92 6.51
CA ILE A 307 -0.58 -15.15 6.52
C ILE A 307 -1.48 -16.38 6.43
N LEU A 308 -2.51 -16.46 7.29
CA LEU A 308 -3.43 -17.60 7.35
C LEU A 308 -4.17 -17.82 6.03
N VAL A 309 -4.77 -16.77 5.47
CA VAL A 309 -5.50 -16.86 4.18
C VAL A 309 -4.56 -17.26 3.06
N THR A 310 -3.34 -16.74 3.03
CA THR A 310 -2.34 -17.11 2.02
C THR A 310 -1.92 -18.58 2.14
N LEU A 311 -1.77 -19.10 3.37
CA LEU A 311 -1.45 -20.51 3.63
C LEU A 311 -2.61 -21.45 3.27
N LEU A 312 -3.84 -21.12 3.71
CA LEU A 312 -5.03 -21.93 3.41
C LEU A 312 -5.33 -21.96 1.91
N CYS A 313 -5.18 -20.83 1.23
CA CYS A 313 -5.41 -20.73 -0.20
C CYS A 313 -4.14 -21.01 -1.04
N TYR A 314 -3.04 -21.46 -0.44
CA TYR A 314 -1.73 -21.55 -1.10
C TYR A 314 -1.76 -22.35 -2.40
N LYS A 315 -2.49 -23.48 -2.41
CA LYS A 315 -2.64 -24.35 -3.59
C LYS A 315 -3.49 -23.72 -4.70
N VAL A 316 -4.39 -22.82 -4.34
CA VAL A 316 -5.38 -22.21 -5.23
C VAL A 316 -4.89 -20.85 -5.75
N LEU A 317 -4.00 -20.18 -5.02
CA LEU A 317 -3.30 -18.95 -5.39
C LEU A 317 -2.22 -19.22 -6.44
N VAL A 318 -2.63 -19.78 -7.58
CA VAL A 318 -1.77 -20.04 -8.73
C VAL A 318 -2.25 -19.23 -9.93
N PRO A 319 -1.35 -18.89 -10.87
CA PRO A 319 -1.74 -18.26 -12.13
C PRO A 319 -2.81 -19.07 -12.85
N LEU A 320 -3.68 -18.38 -13.60
CA LEU A 320 -4.75 -19.01 -14.37
C LEU A 320 -4.17 -20.10 -15.29
N GLN A 321 -4.54 -21.35 -15.05
CA GLN A 321 -4.11 -22.49 -15.86
C GLN A 321 -5.10 -22.70 -17.01
N ILE A 322 -4.57 -22.81 -18.22
CA ILE A 322 -5.32 -23.21 -19.42
C ILE A 322 -5.16 -24.73 -19.56
N ASN A 323 -6.27 -25.47 -19.57
CA ASN A 323 -6.29 -26.92 -19.77
C ASN A 323 -7.01 -27.26 -21.08
N PRO A 324 -6.36 -27.93 -22.05
CA PRO A 324 -4.99 -28.50 -21.98
C PRO A 324 -3.90 -27.42 -22.02
N LYS A 325 -2.72 -27.74 -21.46
CA LYS A 325 -1.55 -26.84 -21.45
C LYS A 325 -1.08 -26.58 -22.89
N LEU A 326 -1.41 -25.41 -23.41
CA LEU A 326 -0.96 -24.98 -24.74
C LEU A 326 0.54 -24.62 -24.73
N LYS A 327 1.26 -24.93 -25.82
CA LYS A 327 2.57 -24.32 -26.14
C LYS A 327 2.36 -22.94 -26.77
N ALA A 328 3.37 -22.07 -26.72
CA ALA A 328 3.30 -20.76 -27.39
C ALA A 328 3.00 -20.96 -28.89
N GLY A 329 2.04 -20.20 -29.42
CA GLY A 329 1.51 -20.34 -30.78
C GLY A 329 0.43 -21.41 -30.98
N GLN A 330 0.09 -22.21 -29.96
CA GLN A 330 -1.00 -23.19 -30.07
C GLN A 330 -2.35 -22.58 -29.69
N SER A 331 -3.38 -22.93 -30.46
CA SER A 331 -4.76 -22.54 -30.24
C SER A 331 -5.67 -23.77 -30.07
N VAL A 332 -6.53 -23.78 -29.06
CA VAL A 332 -7.59 -24.79 -28.89
C VAL A 332 -8.94 -24.13 -29.10
N ARG A 333 -9.76 -24.75 -29.95
CA ARG A 333 -11.13 -24.32 -30.23
C ARG A 333 -12.06 -24.98 -29.21
N TYR A 334 -12.75 -24.16 -28.44
CA TYR A 334 -13.87 -24.55 -27.57
C TYR A 334 -15.18 -24.18 -28.28
N ASP A 335 -16.31 -24.71 -27.79
CA ASP A 335 -17.64 -24.44 -28.36
C ASP A 335 -17.97 -22.94 -28.47
N ASN A 336 -17.37 -22.13 -27.59
CA ASN A 336 -17.60 -20.68 -27.51
C ASN A 336 -16.48 -19.81 -28.12
N GLY A 337 -15.49 -20.38 -28.79
CA GLY A 337 -14.39 -19.63 -29.43
C GLY A 337 -13.00 -20.25 -29.28
N ILE A 338 -11.94 -19.46 -29.45
CA ILE A 338 -10.56 -19.99 -29.55
C ILE A 338 -9.72 -19.47 -28.37
N VAL A 339 -9.05 -20.36 -27.65
CA VAL A 339 -8.01 -20.02 -26.67
C VAL A 339 -6.66 -20.14 -27.36
N THR A 340 -5.90 -19.05 -27.47
CA THR A 340 -4.55 -19.07 -28.03
C THR A 340 -3.55 -18.66 -26.96
N LYS A 341 -2.46 -19.42 -26.81
CA LYS A 341 -1.35 -19.03 -25.95
C LYS A 341 -0.31 -18.30 -26.80
N TYR A 342 -0.16 -17.00 -26.57
CA TYR A 342 0.87 -16.17 -27.21
C TYR A 342 2.25 -16.45 -26.63
#